data_AF-A0A8T0JYM1-F1
#
_entry.id   AF-A0A8T0JYM1-F1
#
_cell.length_a   1.000
_cell.length_b   1.000
_cell.length_c   1.000
_cell.angle_alpha   90.00
_cell.angle_beta   90.00
_cell.angle_gamma   90.00
#
_symmetry.space_group_name_H-M   'P 1'
#
loop_
_entity.id
_entity.type
_entity.pdbx_description
1 polymer ?
#
loop_
_entity_poly.entity_id
_entity_poly.type
_entity_poly.pdbx_seq_one_letter_code
_entity_poly.pdbx_strand_id
1 'polypeptide(L)'
;MWRERSLIVLVVLLHQIDGGDGCSPSSCGKITNISYPFRLKGDPQVCGRYELSCENNITVLSLFSGTFRVEAINYNNFTIRLVDPGLQPTNCSSLPRYFLSPSNFTDDGLRPYGRWYRNGWFYDEFFYEHIVFLDCSDGVSGNSKYVDTGGCVNWESKGYIYAMAVGDLLAEDIEVGCDVKLLAPTSWWGLDTNNYSYAIIHKALLYGFQLSWIRLACEGRCTDTYCYFSINQRLECAGEGIFIIKND
;
A
#
# COMPACT_ATOMS: atom_id res chain seq x y z
N MET A 1 -62.56 32.62 13.63
CA MET A 1 -61.19 32.90 14.09
C MET A 1 -60.52 31.58 14.39
N TRP A 2 -59.97 30.92 13.37
CA TRP A 2 -59.22 29.65 13.50
C TRP A 2 -57.86 29.90 12.89
N ARG A 3 -56.78 29.69 13.67
CA ARG A 3 -55.40 29.90 13.25
C ARG A 3 -54.69 28.57 13.45
N GLU A 4 -54.54 27.82 12.37
CA GLU A 4 -53.76 26.58 12.34
C GLU A 4 -52.29 26.91 12.63
N ARG A 5 -51.66 26.11 13.49
CA ARG A 5 -50.22 26.12 13.74
C ARG A 5 -49.62 24.88 13.12
N SER A 6 -48.92 25.04 11.99
CA SER A 6 -48.08 23.98 11.43
C SER A 6 -46.92 23.67 12.38
N LEU A 7 -46.79 22.41 12.77
CA LEU A 7 -45.64 21.87 13.49
C LEU A 7 -44.61 21.40 12.45
N ILE A 8 -43.48 22.10 12.35
CA ILE A 8 -42.33 21.66 11.56
C ILE A 8 -41.54 20.71 12.45
N VAL A 9 -41.52 19.42 12.11
CA VAL A 9 -40.67 18.42 12.75
C VAL A 9 -39.30 18.49 12.07
N LEU A 10 -38.34 19.11 12.75
CA LEU A 10 -36.93 19.06 12.38
C LEU A 10 -36.39 17.67 12.74
N VAL A 11 -36.18 16.85 11.71
CA VAL A 11 -35.45 15.59 11.84
C VAL A 11 -33.96 15.94 11.94
N VAL A 12 -33.41 15.88 13.15
CA VAL A 12 -31.97 15.99 13.39
C VAL A 12 -31.34 14.63 13.09
N LEU A 13 -30.57 14.55 12.00
CA LEU A 13 -29.74 13.39 11.68
C LEU A 13 -28.54 13.34 12.65
N LEU A 14 -28.34 12.17 13.25
CA LEU A 14 -27.26 11.86 14.18
C LEU A 14 -25.90 12.00 13.48
N HIS A 15 -24.98 12.70 14.14
CA HIS A 15 -23.61 12.96 13.71
C HIS A 15 -22.83 11.64 13.56
N GLN A 16 -22.32 11.37 12.36
CA GLN A 16 -21.16 10.51 12.18
C GLN A 16 -19.93 11.41 12.20
N ILE A 17 -18.88 10.95 12.88
CA ILE A 17 -17.62 11.66 13.19
C ILE A 17 -17.14 12.47 11.97
N ASP A 18 -17.47 13.77 11.97
CA ASP A 18 -17.09 14.74 10.95
C ASP A 18 -15.65 15.18 11.20
N GLY A 19 -14.78 14.96 10.21
CA GLY A 19 -13.68 15.88 9.99
C GLY A 19 -14.30 17.24 9.67
N GLY A 20 -14.24 18.16 10.64
CA GLY A 20 -14.78 19.53 10.68
C GLY A 20 -15.61 20.02 9.49
N ASP A 21 -16.82 20.51 9.77
CA ASP A 21 -17.70 21.30 8.88
C ASP A 21 -16.92 21.91 7.69
N GLY A 22 -16.94 21.24 6.53
CA GLY A 22 -16.28 21.72 5.31
C GLY A 22 -15.42 20.72 4.52
N CYS A 23 -15.16 19.50 5.03
CA CYS A 23 -14.38 18.49 4.31
C CYS A 23 -15.25 17.47 3.56
N SER A 24 -15.99 17.93 2.54
CA SER A 24 -16.77 17.05 1.67
C SER A 24 -15.86 16.09 0.88
N PRO A 25 -16.25 14.81 0.70
CA PRO A 25 -15.48 13.89 -0.14
C PRO A 25 -15.33 14.40 -1.58
N SER A 26 -14.13 14.26 -2.11
CA SER A 26 -13.72 14.66 -3.45
C SER A 26 -13.54 13.45 -4.38
N SER A 27 -13.29 13.69 -5.67
CA SER A 27 -13.02 12.63 -6.65
C SER A 27 -12.03 13.08 -7.73
N CYS A 28 -11.32 12.12 -8.32
CA CYS A 28 -10.45 12.32 -9.47
C CYS A 28 -10.31 11.00 -10.24
N GLY A 29 -10.63 11.00 -11.53
CA GLY A 29 -10.52 9.80 -12.35
C GLY A 29 -11.37 8.64 -11.83
N LYS A 30 -10.73 7.49 -11.65
CA LYS A 30 -11.37 6.29 -11.10
C LYS A 30 -11.54 6.32 -9.58
N ILE A 31 -10.87 7.23 -8.88
CA ILE A 31 -10.98 7.35 -7.43
C ILE A 31 -12.13 8.31 -7.13
N THR A 32 -13.28 7.73 -6.80
CA THR A 32 -14.54 8.47 -6.66
C THR A 32 -14.84 8.94 -5.23
N ASN A 33 -14.06 8.47 -4.24
CA ASN A 33 -14.22 8.81 -2.84
C ASN A 33 -12.85 9.12 -2.20
N ILE A 34 -12.46 10.39 -2.26
CA ILE A 34 -11.27 10.93 -1.62
C ILE A 34 -11.75 11.71 -0.39
N SER A 35 -11.46 11.17 0.79
CA SER A 35 -11.80 11.75 2.08
C SER A 35 -10.66 11.49 3.06
N TYR A 36 -10.78 12.04 4.27
CA TYR A 36 -9.78 11.86 5.32
C TYR A 36 -9.40 10.37 5.48
N PRO A 37 -8.09 10.02 5.48
CA PRO A 37 -6.95 10.92 5.69
C PRO A 37 -6.34 11.53 4.43
N PHE A 38 -6.93 11.29 3.26
CA PHE A 38 -6.48 11.84 1.99
C PHE A 38 -7.25 13.11 1.66
N ARG A 39 -6.58 14.03 0.97
CA ARG A 39 -7.19 15.24 0.41
C ARG A 39 -6.60 15.52 -0.95
N LEU A 40 -7.32 16.22 -1.82
CA LEU A 40 -6.74 16.72 -3.06
C LEU A 40 -5.89 17.96 -2.80
N LYS A 41 -4.92 18.20 -3.67
CA LYS A 41 -4.15 19.44 -3.68
C LYS A 41 -5.08 20.63 -3.86
N GLY A 42 -5.02 21.57 -2.92
CA GLY A 42 -5.93 22.72 -2.84
C GLY A 42 -7.00 22.60 -1.75
N ASP A 43 -7.31 21.37 -1.31
CA ASP A 43 -8.21 21.16 -0.17
C ASP A 43 -7.53 21.64 1.13
N PRO A 44 -8.30 22.15 2.11
CA PRO A 44 -7.77 22.55 3.41
C PRO A 44 -6.94 21.45 4.08
N GLN A 45 -5.84 21.83 4.75
CA GLN A 45 -4.96 20.86 5.42
C GLN A 45 -5.69 19.99 6.47
N VAL A 46 -6.73 20.53 7.10
CA VAL A 46 -7.55 19.80 8.08
C VAL A 46 -8.31 18.61 7.46
N CYS A 47 -8.56 18.61 6.15
CA CYS A 47 -9.31 17.56 5.47
C CYS A 47 -8.50 16.28 5.23
N GLY A 48 -7.18 16.33 5.36
CA GLY A 48 -6.36 15.15 5.13
C GLY A 48 -4.87 15.41 5.38
N ARG A 49 -4.24 14.44 6.03
CA ARG A 49 -2.78 14.44 6.24
C ARG A 49 -2.03 14.17 4.93
N TYR A 50 -2.59 13.33 4.05
CA TYR A 50 -1.96 12.92 2.80
C TYR A 50 -2.54 13.70 1.63
N GLU A 51 -1.70 14.46 0.93
CA GLU A 51 -2.11 15.23 -0.24
C GLU A 51 -1.98 14.39 -1.52
N LEU A 52 -3.05 14.34 -2.31
CA LEU A 52 -3.13 13.71 -3.62
C LEU A 52 -3.20 14.77 -4.71
N SER A 53 -2.51 14.54 -5.82
CA SER A 53 -2.64 15.32 -7.04
C SER A 53 -3.66 14.69 -7.99
N CYS A 54 -4.30 15.49 -8.83
CA CYS A 54 -5.12 15.04 -9.94
C CYS A 54 -4.53 15.54 -11.26
N GLU A 55 -3.90 14.64 -12.01
CA GLU A 55 -3.18 14.98 -13.25
C GLU A 55 -3.84 14.25 -14.41
N ASN A 56 -4.39 15.00 -15.37
CA ASN A 56 -5.08 14.41 -16.54
C ASN A 56 -6.10 13.33 -16.18
N ASN A 57 -6.92 13.60 -15.14
CA ASN A 57 -7.91 12.66 -14.62
C ASN A 57 -7.31 11.37 -14.02
N ILE A 58 -6.05 11.42 -13.55
CA ILE A 58 -5.36 10.36 -12.83
C ILE A 58 -5.01 10.86 -11.43
N THR A 59 -5.45 10.13 -10.41
CA THR A 59 -5.05 10.39 -9.02
C THR A 59 -3.62 9.93 -8.79
N VAL A 60 -2.83 10.81 -8.20
CA VAL A 60 -1.40 10.63 -8.01
C VAL A 60 -1.03 10.92 -6.57
N LEU A 61 -0.15 10.10 -6.01
CA LEU A 61 0.42 10.31 -4.68
C LEU A 61 1.94 10.42 -4.80
N SER A 62 2.49 11.51 -4.27
CA SER A 62 3.93 11.71 -4.16
C SER A 62 4.40 11.20 -2.80
N LEU A 63 5.33 10.25 -2.80
CA LEU A 63 5.93 9.67 -1.59
C LEU A 63 7.43 9.51 -1.80
N PHE A 64 8.20 9.71 -0.74
CA PHE A 64 9.66 9.72 -0.78
C PHE A 64 10.16 10.75 -1.80
N SER A 65 10.80 10.30 -2.87
CA SER A 65 11.19 11.10 -4.04
C SER A 65 10.53 10.61 -5.33
N GLY A 66 9.46 9.83 -5.20
CA GLY A 66 8.71 9.22 -6.30
C GLY A 66 7.27 9.71 -6.37
N THR A 67 6.65 9.37 -7.49
CA THR A 67 5.27 9.77 -7.80
C THR A 67 4.55 8.56 -8.35
N PHE A 68 3.51 8.12 -7.65
CA PHE A 68 2.83 6.86 -7.90
C PHE A 68 1.39 7.09 -8.29
N ARG A 69 0.88 6.24 -9.20
CA ARG A 69 -0.54 6.27 -9.58
C ARG A 69 -1.35 5.58 -8.51
N VAL A 70 -2.44 6.21 -8.07
CA VAL A 70 -3.36 5.60 -7.11
C VAL A 70 -4.32 4.69 -7.86
N GLU A 71 -4.25 3.40 -7.54
CA GLU A 71 -5.10 2.38 -8.14
C GLU A 71 -6.40 2.15 -7.35
N ALA A 72 -6.33 2.23 -6.02
CA ALA A 72 -7.48 2.06 -5.15
C ALA A 72 -7.23 2.69 -3.77
N ILE A 73 -8.29 3.17 -3.13
CA ILE A 73 -8.32 3.55 -1.71
C ILE A 73 -9.40 2.70 -1.05
N ASN A 74 -9.04 1.96 0.00
CA ASN A 74 -9.95 1.11 0.75
C ASN A 74 -10.01 1.57 2.21
N TYR A 75 -11.09 2.27 2.55
CA TYR A 75 -11.34 2.76 3.91
C TYR A 75 -11.73 1.68 4.91
N ASN A 76 -12.23 0.53 4.45
CA ASN A 76 -12.59 -0.57 5.34
C ASN A 76 -11.34 -1.24 5.92
N ASN A 77 -10.28 -1.36 5.11
CA ASN A 77 -9.03 -2.02 5.51
C ASN A 77 -7.87 -1.03 5.74
N PHE A 78 -8.14 0.26 5.67
CA PHE A 78 -7.14 1.33 5.83
C PHE A 78 -5.95 1.20 4.86
N THR A 79 -6.19 0.86 3.58
CA THR A 79 -5.12 0.64 2.58
C THR A 79 -5.28 1.47 1.32
N ILE A 80 -4.16 1.98 0.79
CA ILE A 80 -4.07 2.64 -0.52
C ILE A 80 -3.18 1.78 -1.41
N ARG A 81 -3.63 1.47 -2.62
CA ARG A 81 -2.86 0.71 -3.60
C ARG A 81 -2.25 1.64 -4.63
N LEU A 82 -0.96 1.51 -4.83
CA LEU A 82 -0.13 2.36 -5.67
C LEU A 82 0.54 1.52 -6.76
N VAL A 83 0.67 2.09 -7.95
CA VAL A 83 1.42 1.50 -9.07
C VAL A 83 2.47 2.49 -9.55
N ASP A 84 3.67 1.95 -9.81
CA ASP A 84 4.77 2.71 -10.38
C ASP A 84 4.44 3.16 -11.83
N PRO A 85 4.63 4.44 -12.17
CA PRO A 85 4.27 4.97 -13.49
C PRO A 85 5.15 4.48 -14.65
N GLY A 86 6.27 3.79 -14.37
CA GLY A 86 7.13 3.16 -15.39
C GLY A 86 6.50 1.91 -16.02
N LEU A 87 5.55 1.28 -15.33
CA LEU A 87 4.94 0.02 -15.74
C LEU A 87 3.83 0.21 -16.78
N GLN A 88 3.80 -0.67 -17.77
CA GLN A 88 2.84 -0.65 -18.88
C GLN A 88 2.26 -2.06 -19.10
N PRO A 89 0.93 -2.24 -19.04
CA PRO A 89 0.30 -3.57 -19.07
C PRO A 89 0.62 -4.44 -20.30
N THR A 90 0.87 -3.83 -21.46
CA THR A 90 1.10 -4.52 -22.72
C THR A 90 2.58 -4.65 -23.09
N ASN A 91 3.49 -4.23 -22.21
CA ASN A 91 4.92 -4.21 -22.47
C ASN A 91 5.66 -4.94 -21.34
N CYS A 92 6.11 -6.17 -21.59
CA CYS A 92 6.83 -6.96 -20.59
C CYS A 92 8.22 -6.40 -20.22
N SER A 93 8.76 -5.52 -21.07
CA SER A 93 10.00 -4.79 -20.83
C SER A 93 9.81 -3.54 -19.97
N SER A 94 8.55 -3.16 -19.68
CA SER A 94 8.29 -2.04 -18.78
C SER A 94 8.71 -2.40 -17.36
N LEU A 95 9.55 -1.55 -16.78
CA LEU A 95 10.09 -1.70 -15.44
C LEU A 95 9.59 -0.56 -14.54
N PRO A 96 9.59 -0.77 -13.22
CA PRO A 96 9.39 0.30 -12.26
C PRO A 96 10.41 1.43 -12.50
N ARG A 97 9.93 2.67 -12.45
CA ARG A 97 10.75 3.87 -12.56
C ARG A 97 11.56 4.12 -11.31
N TYR A 98 10.99 3.80 -10.15
CA TYR A 98 11.61 4.06 -8.85
C TYR A 98 12.10 2.75 -8.23
N PHE A 99 13.33 2.79 -7.72
CA PHE A 99 13.85 1.74 -6.84
C PHE A 99 13.37 2.04 -5.42
N LEU A 100 12.51 1.17 -4.90
CA LEU A 100 12.01 1.25 -3.54
C LEU A 100 12.40 0.00 -2.76
N SER A 101 13.15 0.19 -1.69
CA SER A 101 13.50 -0.84 -0.71
C SER A 101 12.74 -0.62 0.61
N PRO A 102 12.74 -1.62 1.52
CA PRO A 102 12.16 -1.47 2.85
C PRO A 102 12.58 -0.20 3.59
N SER A 103 13.84 0.24 3.40
CA SER A 103 14.36 1.41 4.11
C SER A 103 13.70 2.73 3.69
N ASN A 104 13.05 2.77 2.52
CA ASN A 104 12.26 3.94 2.12
C ASN A 104 11.05 4.14 3.05
N PHE A 105 10.48 3.08 3.62
CA PHE A 105 9.23 3.11 4.39
C PHE A 105 9.45 3.33 5.90
N THR A 106 10.47 4.10 6.26
CA THR A 106 10.90 4.26 7.66
C THR A 106 10.24 5.42 8.39
N ASP A 107 9.73 6.43 7.67
CA ASP A 107 9.43 7.76 8.23
C ASP A 107 7.98 8.25 8.00
N ASP A 108 7.10 7.41 7.48
CA ASP A 108 5.70 7.77 7.19
C ASP A 108 4.68 7.02 8.07
N GLY A 109 3.54 7.68 8.29
CA GLY A 109 2.33 7.04 8.83
C GLY A 109 1.69 6.05 7.86
N LEU A 110 2.17 5.99 6.60
CA LEU A 110 1.80 5.01 5.58
C LEU A 110 2.82 3.88 5.56
N ARG A 111 2.54 2.76 6.25
CA ARG A 111 3.45 1.60 6.24
C ARG A 111 3.02 0.60 5.19
N PRO A 112 3.92 -0.10 4.48
CA PRO A 112 3.44 -1.06 3.51
C PRO A 112 2.60 -2.15 4.18
N TYR A 113 1.52 -2.50 3.51
CA TYR A 113 0.52 -3.41 4.04
C TYR A 113 1.04 -4.84 3.88
N GLY A 114 1.38 -5.45 5.02
CA GLY A 114 1.93 -6.80 5.10
C GLY A 114 0.95 -7.81 5.69
N ARG A 115 1.30 -9.09 5.56
CA ARG A 115 0.54 -10.22 6.10
C ARG A 115 0.64 -10.24 7.63
N TRP A 116 -0.48 -10.37 8.32
CA TRP A 116 -0.53 -10.67 9.75
C TRP A 116 -0.11 -12.13 10.00
N TYR A 117 1.08 -12.38 10.57
CA TYR A 117 1.43 -13.70 11.08
C TYR A 117 1.01 -13.83 12.54
N ARG A 118 0.25 -14.88 12.85
CA ARG A 118 -0.21 -15.19 14.21
C ARG A 118 0.87 -16.00 14.94
N ASN A 119 1.90 -15.34 15.46
CA ASN A 119 2.83 -15.97 16.40
C ASN A 119 2.81 -15.24 17.75
N GLY A 120 1.72 -15.44 18.49
CA GLY A 120 1.65 -15.42 19.95
C GLY A 120 1.88 -14.11 20.73
N TRP A 121 2.72 -13.18 20.26
CA TRP A 121 3.21 -12.09 21.11
C TRP A 121 3.54 -10.77 20.40
N PHE A 122 3.56 -10.70 19.07
CA PHE A 122 3.81 -9.44 18.33
C PHE A 122 2.96 -9.37 17.06
N TYR A 123 2.35 -8.20 16.81
CA TYR A 123 1.35 -7.98 15.76
C TYR A 123 1.84 -7.10 14.59
N ASP A 124 3.13 -6.80 14.43
CA ASP A 124 3.57 -5.81 13.42
C ASP A 124 4.74 -6.29 12.54
N GLU A 125 4.74 -7.56 12.11
CA GLU A 125 5.69 -8.02 11.09
C GLU A 125 5.04 -7.85 9.70
N PHE A 126 5.21 -6.66 9.14
CA PHE A 126 4.76 -6.35 7.79
C PHE A 126 5.57 -7.18 6.79
N PHE A 127 5.02 -8.29 6.31
CA PHE A 127 5.61 -9.00 5.17
C PHE A 127 5.58 -8.09 3.95
N TYR A 128 6.75 -7.57 3.60
CA TYR A 128 6.98 -6.80 2.39
C TYR A 128 7.37 -7.78 1.28
N GLU A 129 6.50 -7.99 0.29
CA GLU A 129 6.90 -8.74 -0.89
C GLU A 129 7.60 -7.78 -1.86
N HIS A 130 8.82 -8.14 -2.25
CA HIS A 130 9.63 -7.39 -3.18
C HIS A 130 9.94 -8.22 -4.40
N ILE A 131 9.98 -7.54 -5.54
CA ILE A 131 10.51 -8.06 -6.78
C ILE A 131 11.89 -7.45 -6.97
N VAL A 132 12.88 -8.33 -7.04
CA VAL A 132 14.30 -8.00 -7.18
C VAL A 132 14.74 -8.40 -8.57
N PHE A 133 15.27 -7.47 -9.34
CA PHE A 133 15.90 -7.79 -10.60
C PHE A 133 17.42 -7.79 -10.46
N LEU A 134 18.02 -8.81 -11.04
CA LEU A 134 19.43 -9.11 -10.96
C LEU A 134 20.05 -9.18 -12.35
N ASP A 135 21.29 -8.73 -12.45
CA ASP A 135 22.15 -8.91 -13.62
C ASP A 135 23.35 -9.74 -13.19
N CYS A 136 23.49 -10.93 -13.75
CA CYS A 136 24.50 -11.90 -13.37
C CYS A 136 25.54 -12.09 -14.48
N SER A 137 26.82 -12.21 -14.11
CA SER A 137 27.89 -12.52 -15.07
C SER A 137 27.73 -13.89 -15.73
N ASP A 138 27.24 -14.85 -14.96
CA ASP A 138 27.09 -16.25 -15.35
C ASP A 138 25.66 -16.74 -15.10
N GLY A 139 25.26 -17.78 -15.83
CA GLY A 139 23.92 -18.36 -15.70
C GLY A 139 23.75 -19.05 -14.35
N VAL A 140 22.66 -18.75 -13.66
CA VAL A 140 22.29 -19.39 -12.39
C VAL A 140 21.52 -20.67 -12.69
N SER A 141 21.92 -21.79 -12.05
CA SER A 141 21.27 -23.10 -12.22
C SER A 141 20.99 -23.76 -10.88
N GLY A 142 19.88 -24.48 -10.78
CA GLY A 142 19.48 -25.20 -9.56
C GLY A 142 18.84 -24.35 -8.46
N ASN A 143 18.78 -23.03 -8.61
CA ASN A 143 18.12 -22.12 -7.68
C ASN A 143 16.76 -21.66 -8.25
N SER A 144 15.66 -22.17 -7.68
CA SER A 144 14.30 -21.88 -8.14
C SER A 144 13.81 -20.46 -7.85
N LYS A 145 14.53 -19.68 -7.03
CA LYS A 145 14.19 -18.27 -6.76
C LYS A 145 14.48 -17.39 -7.98
N TYR A 146 15.44 -17.79 -8.82
CA TYR A 146 15.90 -17.05 -9.99
C TYR A 146 15.01 -17.35 -11.19
N VAL A 147 14.14 -16.41 -11.53
CA VAL A 147 13.27 -16.53 -12.70
C VAL A 147 13.87 -15.79 -13.88
N ASP A 148 14.16 -16.53 -14.95
CA ASP A 148 14.64 -15.97 -16.20
C ASP A 148 13.58 -15.01 -16.78
N THR A 149 14.02 -13.80 -17.14
CA THR A 149 13.14 -12.77 -17.72
C THR A 149 12.76 -13.05 -19.17
N GLY A 150 13.32 -14.08 -19.80
CA GLY A 150 12.98 -14.56 -21.14
C GLY A 150 13.28 -13.53 -22.23
N GLY A 151 14.24 -12.64 -22.00
CA GLY A 151 14.59 -11.54 -22.90
C GLY A 151 13.62 -10.35 -22.86
N CYS A 152 12.63 -10.34 -21.97
CA CYS A 152 11.77 -9.17 -21.78
C CYS A 152 12.54 -7.99 -21.20
N VAL A 153 13.49 -8.21 -20.30
CA VAL A 153 14.34 -7.15 -19.76
C VAL A 153 15.65 -7.13 -20.51
N ASN A 154 16.11 -5.94 -20.90
CA ASN A 154 17.40 -5.73 -21.55
C ASN A 154 18.07 -4.48 -20.99
N TRP A 155 19.22 -4.65 -20.37
CA TRP A 155 20.04 -3.56 -19.81
C TRP A 155 21.33 -3.32 -20.59
N GLU A 156 21.40 -3.78 -21.84
CA GLU A 156 22.61 -3.73 -22.67
C GLU A 156 23.82 -4.46 -22.02
N SER A 157 23.58 -5.25 -20.97
CA SER A 157 24.58 -6.12 -20.37
C SER A 157 24.73 -7.40 -21.22
N LYS A 158 25.92 -8.00 -21.19
CA LYS A 158 26.14 -9.36 -21.73
C LYS A 158 25.75 -10.46 -20.72
N GLY A 159 25.17 -10.05 -19.59
CA GLY A 159 24.84 -10.92 -18.47
C GLY A 159 23.49 -11.62 -18.61
N TYR A 160 23.18 -12.41 -17.60
CA TYR A 160 21.92 -13.12 -17.45
C TYR A 160 21.01 -12.33 -16.51
N ILE A 161 19.82 -11.96 -17.01
CA ILE A 161 18.90 -11.11 -16.26
C ILE A 161 17.79 -11.96 -15.64
N TYR A 162 17.73 -11.90 -14.33
CA TYR A 162 16.76 -12.63 -13.52
C TYR A 162 15.86 -11.68 -12.75
N ALA A 163 14.69 -12.19 -12.38
CA ALA A 163 13.81 -11.57 -11.39
C ALA A 163 13.50 -12.58 -10.29
N MET A 164 13.38 -12.10 -9.06
CA MET A 164 13.03 -12.90 -7.89
C MET A 164 11.93 -12.18 -7.11
N ALA A 165 10.92 -12.91 -6.67
CA ALA A 165 9.99 -12.44 -5.66
C ALA A 165 10.43 -12.98 -4.30
N VAL A 166 10.70 -12.09 -3.35
CA VAL A 166 11.21 -12.42 -2.02
C VAL A 166 10.48 -11.58 -0.98
N GLY A 167 10.24 -12.17 0.20
CA GLY A 167 9.79 -11.41 1.37
C GLY A 167 10.97 -10.63 1.95
N ASP A 168 11.91 -11.36 2.55
CA ASP A 168 13.17 -10.80 2.98
C ASP A 168 14.27 -11.15 1.97
N LEU A 169 14.96 -10.13 1.45
CA LEU A 169 16.14 -10.31 0.62
C LEU A 169 17.37 -10.40 1.53
N LEU A 170 17.94 -11.59 1.67
CA LEU A 170 19.18 -11.79 2.41
C LEU A 170 20.39 -11.76 1.46
N ALA A 171 21.55 -11.38 1.98
CA ALA A 171 22.78 -11.39 1.18
C ALA A 171 23.14 -12.81 0.68
N GLU A 172 22.76 -13.85 1.43
CA GLU A 172 22.93 -15.26 1.04
C GLU A 172 22.00 -15.70 -0.09
N ASP A 173 20.94 -14.95 -0.38
CA ASP A 173 20.06 -15.24 -1.51
C ASP A 173 20.66 -14.82 -2.86
N ILE A 174 21.71 -13.98 -2.82
CA ILE A 174 22.35 -13.43 -4.02
C ILE A 174 23.58 -14.28 -4.38
N GLU A 175 23.46 -15.03 -5.47
CA GLU A 175 24.55 -15.81 -6.04
C GLU A 175 25.75 -14.94 -6.43
N VAL A 176 26.96 -15.52 -6.31
CA VAL A 176 28.20 -14.85 -6.67
C VAL A 176 28.17 -14.44 -8.15
N GLY A 177 28.54 -13.19 -8.43
CA GLY A 177 28.52 -12.64 -9.79
C GLY A 177 27.20 -12.00 -10.20
N CYS A 178 26.20 -11.95 -9.31
CA CYS A 178 24.94 -11.24 -9.50
C CYS A 178 24.89 -9.90 -8.77
N ASP A 179 24.45 -8.86 -9.48
CA ASP A 179 24.21 -7.53 -8.92
C ASP A 179 22.72 -7.21 -8.88
N VAL A 180 22.24 -6.66 -7.76
CA VAL A 180 20.89 -6.08 -7.69
C VAL A 180 20.86 -4.79 -8.50
N LYS A 181 19.97 -4.73 -9.48
CA LYS A 181 19.78 -3.54 -10.34
C LYS A 181 18.50 -2.80 -10.04
N LEU A 182 17.46 -3.49 -9.60
CA LEU A 182 16.17 -2.88 -9.29
C LEU A 182 15.46 -3.67 -8.19
N LEU A 183 14.76 -2.95 -7.31
CA LEU A 183 13.84 -3.53 -6.35
C LEU A 183 12.53 -2.74 -6.39
N ALA A 184 11.42 -3.46 -6.40
CA ALA A 184 10.11 -2.85 -6.37
C ALA A 184 9.16 -3.65 -5.46
N PRO A 185 8.36 -2.97 -4.62
CA PRO A 185 7.38 -3.63 -3.79
C PRO A 185 6.21 -4.14 -4.63
N THR A 186 5.59 -5.22 -4.16
CA THR A 186 4.30 -5.69 -4.63
C THR A 186 3.45 -6.13 -3.44
N SER A 187 2.14 -6.10 -3.61
CA SER A 187 1.19 -6.73 -2.68
C SER A 187 0.38 -7.83 -3.37
N TRP A 188 0.90 -8.37 -4.48
CA TRP A 188 0.30 -9.48 -5.20
C TRP A 188 0.61 -10.81 -4.50
N TRP A 189 -0.42 -11.52 -4.05
CA TRP A 189 -0.24 -12.77 -3.33
C TRP A 189 0.10 -13.97 -4.23
N GLY A 190 0.80 -14.95 -3.65
CA GLY A 190 1.05 -16.26 -4.27
C GLY A 190 2.42 -16.41 -4.94
N LEU A 191 3.35 -15.49 -4.67
CA LEU A 191 4.74 -15.56 -5.15
C LEU A 191 5.65 -16.40 -4.23
N ASP A 192 5.16 -16.86 -3.09
CA ASP A 192 5.87 -17.70 -2.11
C ASP A 192 6.10 -19.15 -2.58
N THR A 193 5.46 -19.57 -3.66
CA THR A 193 5.52 -20.96 -4.16
C THR A 193 6.78 -21.29 -4.96
N ASN A 194 7.67 -20.32 -5.21
CA ASN A 194 8.87 -20.45 -6.06
C ASN A 194 8.64 -21.12 -7.43
N ASN A 195 7.38 -21.14 -7.89
CA ASN A 195 6.95 -21.73 -9.15
C ASN A 195 6.12 -20.71 -9.93
N TYR A 196 6.74 -19.59 -10.25
CA TYR A 196 6.13 -18.50 -11.00
C TYR A 196 7.02 -18.13 -12.20
N SER A 197 6.39 -17.67 -13.28
CA SER A 197 7.08 -17.19 -14.47
C SER A 197 7.30 -15.69 -14.40
N TYR A 198 8.18 -15.16 -15.27
CA TYR A 198 8.36 -13.71 -15.39
C TYR A 198 7.05 -12.98 -15.73
N ALA A 199 6.14 -13.61 -16.46
CA ALA A 199 4.82 -13.03 -16.73
C ALA A 199 3.98 -12.83 -15.45
N ILE A 200 4.11 -13.72 -14.46
CA ILE A 200 3.45 -13.57 -13.16
C ILE A 200 4.13 -12.46 -12.35
N ILE A 201 5.46 -12.38 -12.37
CA ILE A 201 6.22 -11.28 -11.74
C ILE A 201 5.80 -9.93 -12.32
N HIS A 202 5.73 -9.82 -13.64
CA HIS A 202 5.33 -8.58 -14.31
C HIS A 202 3.88 -8.20 -13.98
N LYS A 203 2.98 -9.19 -13.90
CA LYS A 203 1.61 -8.99 -13.43
C LYS A 203 1.55 -8.51 -11.97
N ALA A 204 2.41 -9.04 -11.10
CA ALA A 204 2.52 -8.61 -9.72
C ALA A 204 3.03 -7.16 -9.60
N LEU A 205 3.98 -6.75 -10.45
CA LEU A 205 4.39 -5.33 -10.55
C LEU A 205 3.23 -4.45 -11.00
N LEU A 206 2.48 -4.86 -12.02
CA LEU A 206 1.30 -4.13 -12.53
C LEU A 206 0.16 -4.05 -11.51
N TYR A 207 0.05 -5.02 -10.61
CA TYR A 207 -0.86 -4.92 -9.48
C TYR A 207 -0.45 -3.81 -8.49
N GLY A 208 0.86 -3.59 -8.35
CA GLY A 208 1.43 -2.60 -7.48
C GLY A 208 1.53 -3.05 -6.03
N PHE A 209 1.64 -2.09 -5.13
CA PHE A 209 1.83 -2.31 -3.70
C PHE A 209 0.82 -1.52 -2.87
N GLN A 210 0.51 -2.04 -1.69
CA GLN A 210 -0.42 -1.42 -0.76
C GLN A 210 0.35 -0.78 0.38
N LEU A 211 -0.07 0.43 0.76
CA LEU A 211 0.32 1.08 2.00
C LEU A 211 -0.89 1.18 2.92
N SER A 212 -0.66 1.13 4.22
CA SER A 212 -1.65 1.20 5.26
C SER A 212 -1.51 2.47 6.09
N TRP A 213 -2.63 3.16 6.31
CA TRP A 213 -2.72 4.27 7.26
C TRP A 213 -3.35 3.85 8.58
N ILE A 214 -3.32 2.55 8.92
CA ILE A 214 -3.90 2.04 10.17
C ILE A 214 -3.36 2.78 11.40
N ARG A 215 -2.06 3.13 11.40
CA ARG A 215 -1.43 3.90 12.48
C ARG A 215 -2.13 5.23 12.69
N LEU A 216 -2.47 5.94 11.61
CA LEU A 216 -3.24 7.19 11.66
C LEU A 216 -4.67 6.96 12.16
N ALA A 217 -5.33 5.90 11.71
CA ALA A 217 -6.67 5.54 12.19
C ALA A 217 -6.69 5.14 13.68
N CYS A 218 -5.54 4.78 14.23
CA CYS A 218 -5.31 4.45 15.63
C CYS A 218 -4.87 5.65 16.48
N GLU A 219 -4.52 6.79 15.89
CA GLU A 219 -4.07 7.97 16.65
C GLU A 219 -5.16 8.44 17.62
N GLY A 220 -4.81 8.55 18.90
CA GLY A 220 -5.72 9.00 19.96
C GLY A 220 -6.86 8.03 20.29
N ARG A 221 -6.91 6.85 19.66
CA ARG A 221 -7.99 5.86 19.89
C ARG A 221 -7.79 5.05 21.16
N CYS A 222 -6.55 4.71 21.48
CA CYS A 222 -6.18 3.95 22.66
C CYS A 222 -5.24 4.80 23.53
N THR A 223 -5.44 4.83 24.84
CA THR A 223 -4.65 5.70 25.74
C THR A 223 -3.31 5.07 26.15
N ASP A 224 -3.29 3.75 26.40
CA ASP A 224 -2.12 3.03 26.96
C ASP A 224 -1.97 1.60 26.40
N THR A 225 -2.60 1.31 25.26
CA THR A 225 -2.74 -0.04 24.71
C THR A 225 -2.51 -0.06 23.21
N TYR A 226 -2.08 -1.20 22.66
CA TYR A 226 -1.79 -1.31 21.23
C TYR A 226 -3.08 -1.33 20.40
N CYS A 227 -3.18 -0.44 19.41
CA CYS A 227 -4.31 -0.42 18.48
C CYS A 227 -4.00 -1.31 17.27
N TYR A 228 -4.94 -2.17 16.89
CA TYR A 228 -4.79 -3.09 15.75
C TYR A 228 -6.09 -3.28 14.99
N PHE A 229 -5.99 -3.80 13.76
CA PHE A 229 -7.15 -4.15 12.94
C PHE A 229 -7.42 -5.63 13.06
N SER A 230 -8.55 -5.97 13.67
CA SER A 230 -8.90 -7.35 14.00
C SER A 230 -9.47 -8.11 12.81
N ILE A 231 -9.52 -9.44 12.94
CA ILE A 231 -10.13 -10.33 11.95
C ILE A 231 -11.62 -10.02 11.69
N ASN A 232 -12.28 -9.32 12.61
CA ASN A 232 -13.67 -8.89 12.47
C ASN A 232 -13.80 -7.57 11.69
N GLN A 233 -12.72 -7.11 11.06
CA GLN A 233 -12.64 -5.86 10.30
C GLN A 233 -12.96 -4.64 11.16
N ARG A 234 -12.44 -4.62 12.39
CA ARG A 234 -12.64 -3.53 13.34
C ARG A 234 -11.31 -3.13 13.96
N LEU A 235 -11.17 -1.85 14.25
CA LEU A 235 -10.06 -1.34 15.04
C LEU A 235 -10.33 -1.61 16.53
N GLU A 236 -9.41 -2.33 17.17
CA GLU A 236 -9.49 -2.80 18.55
C GLU A 236 -8.24 -2.35 19.32
N CYS A 237 -8.38 -2.21 20.65
CA CYS A 237 -7.30 -1.90 21.57
C CYS A 237 -6.91 -3.16 22.35
N ALA A 238 -5.66 -3.62 22.25
CA ALA A 238 -5.09 -4.72 23.02
C ALA A 238 -4.41 -4.18 24.29
N GLY A 239 -5.06 -4.32 25.44
CA GLY A 239 -4.43 -4.07 26.74
C GLY A 239 -3.67 -5.28 27.26
N GLU A 240 -2.60 -5.05 28.04
CA GLU A 240 -2.04 -6.08 28.92
C GLU A 240 -3.07 -6.41 30.00
N GLY A 241 -4.01 -7.30 29.68
CA GLY A 241 -5.03 -7.79 30.60
C GLY A 241 -6.17 -6.79 30.90
N ILE A 242 -7.39 -7.34 30.92
CA ILE A 242 -8.65 -6.71 31.32
C ILE A 242 -9.36 -5.91 30.22
N PHE A 243 -10.34 -6.58 29.61
CA PHE A 243 -11.44 -5.97 28.88
C PHE A 243 -12.12 -4.90 29.75
N ILE A 244 -11.97 -3.63 29.40
CA ILE A 244 -12.91 -2.60 29.83
C ILE A 244 -13.48 -1.96 28.56
N ILE A 245 -14.67 -2.41 28.19
CA ILE A 245 -15.53 -1.70 27.25
C ILE A 245 -15.97 -0.42 27.98
N LYS A 246 -15.43 0.74 27.59
CA LYS A 246 -16.09 2.00 27.91
C LYS A 246 -17.16 2.23 26.86
N ASN A 247 -18.41 2.00 27.26
CA ASN A 247 -19.55 2.67 26.66
C ASN A 247 -19.57 4.10 27.21
N ASP A 248 -19.62 5.09 26.32
CA ASP A 248 -20.50 6.25 26.39
C ASP A 248 -20.58 6.88 25.00
#